data_AF-A0A7S0ANT5-F1
#
_entry.id   AF-A0A7S0ANT5-F1
#
_cell.length_a   1.000
_cell.length_b   1.000
_cell.length_c   1.000
_cell.angle_alpha   90.00
_cell.angle_beta   90.00
_cell.angle_gamma   90.00
#
_symmetry.space_group_name_H-M   'P 1'
#
loop_
_entity.id
_entity.type
_entity.pdbx_description
1 polymer ?
#
loop_
_entity_poly.entity_id
_entity_poly.type
_entity_poly.pdbx_seq_one_letter_code
_entity_poly.pdbx_strand_id
1 'polypeptide(L)'
;KLQSEIFPALRDKNNLVVTVYYRTGHADAKPGEESTAKDLNGKEADMEKSINCAKTVEKNFIEGSFELDRRFTGIVWNVISDSPFVKRDIESKYGGEVVSSSKGQTFTRRVISTSSRGAHTKTQAKPSVQDFGEGFLDWYLIGESDAVVSHKGWSYGITGALRTARPIFRPDSGCRKPDLLVHEGDGKDEEQIL
;
A
#
# COMPACT_ATOMS: atom_id res chain seq x y z
N LYS A 1 -9.50 1.30 -16.81
CA LYS A 1 -9.09 1.26 -15.39
C LYS A 1 -7.68 1.81 -15.15
N LEU A 2 -6.60 1.21 -15.66
CA LEU A 2 -5.23 1.67 -15.33
C LEU A 2 -4.91 3.12 -15.75
N GLN A 3 -5.07 3.43 -17.04
CA GLN A 3 -4.81 4.78 -17.57
C GLN A 3 -5.88 5.80 -17.18
N SER A 4 -7.12 5.34 -17.01
CA SER A 4 -8.29 6.21 -16.80
C SER A 4 -8.57 6.55 -15.34
N GLU A 5 -8.17 5.69 -14.40
CA GLU A 5 -8.52 5.83 -12.97
C GLU A 5 -7.31 5.73 -12.06
N ILE A 6 -6.49 4.69 -12.22
CA ILE A 6 -5.40 4.39 -11.28
C ILE A 6 -4.28 5.42 -11.44
N PHE A 7 -3.64 5.53 -12.60
CA PHE A 7 -2.53 6.48 -12.78
C PHE A 7 -2.91 7.93 -12.50
N PRO A 8 -4.07 8.45 -12.96
CA PRO A 8 -4.51 9.79 -12.58
C PRO A 8 -4.65 9.96 -11.06
N ALA A 9 -5.19 8.97 -10.34
CA ALA A 9 -5.35 9.08 -8.90
C ALA A 9 -4.01 9.06 -8.14
N LEU A 10 -3.06 8.19 -8.51
CA LEU A 10 -1.75 8.12 -7.82
C LEU A 10 -0.84 9.31 -8.16
N ARG A 11 -0.90 9.83 -9.40
CA ARG A 11 0.03 10.88 -9.86
C ARG A 11 -0.49 12.29 -9.64
N ASP A 12 -1.76 12.44 -9.26
CA ASP A 12 -2.29 13.74 -8.89
C ASP A 12 -1.62 14.23 -7.62
N LYS A 13 -0.84 15.31 -7.74
CA LYS A 13 -0.12 15.96 -6.64
C LYS A 13 -1.05 16.53 -5.57
N ASN A 14 -2.36 16.53 -5.79
CA ASN A 14 -3.34 16.90 -4.77
C ASN A 14 -3.79 15.70 -3.92
N ASN A 15 -3.32 14.49 -4.17
CA ASN A 15 -3.64 13.32 -3.36
C ASN A 15 -2.49 12.93 -2.43
N LEU A 16 -2.82 12.61 -1.18
CA LEU A 16 -1.99 11.77 -0.33
C LEU A 16 -2.19 10.32 -0.77
N VAL A 17 -1.12 9.62 -1.16
CA VAL A 17 -1.18 8.24 -1.63
C VAL A 17 -0.52 7.31 -0.61
N VAL A 18 -1.32 6.48 0.05
CA VAL A 18 -0.84 5.44 0.96
C VAL A 18 -1.02 4.09 0.29
N THR A 19 0.08 3.38 0.03
CA THR A 19 -0.02 1.99 -0.42
C THR A 19 -0.22 1.06 0.78
N VAL A 20 -1.20 0.18 0.67
CA VAL A 20 -1.38 -0.95 1.58
C VAL A 20 -1.03 -2.23 0.84
N TYR A 21 0.15 -2.78 1.13
CA TYR A 21 0.59 -4.04 0.56
C TYR A 21 0.27 -5.19 1.51
N TYR A 22 -0.62 -6.09 1.10
CA TYR A 22 -1.05 -7.23 1.90
C TYR A 22 -1.02 -8.56 1.14
N ARG A 23 -0.36 -9.58 1.71
CA ARG A 23 -0.34 -10.94 1.17
C ARG A 23 -1.15 -11.88 2.05
N THR A 24 -2.10 -12.60 1.46
CA THR A 24 -2.74 -13.74 2.13
C THR A 24 -1.87 -14.99 2.06
N GLY A 25 -0.90 -15.06 1.13
CA GLY A 25 -0.10 -16.25 0.91
C GLY A 25 -0.86 -17.32 0.12
N HIS A 26 -1.90 -16.92 -0.63
CA HIS A 26 -2.60 -17.75 -1.62
C HIS A 26 -2.26 -17.34 -3.05
N ALA A 27 -1.11 -16.70 -3.21
CA ALA A 27 -0.54 -16.31 -4.48
C ALA A 27 -0.58 -17.38 -5.58
N ASP A 28 -0.37 -18.63 -5.20
CA ASP A 28 -0.29 -19.79 -6.11
C ASP A 28 -1.64 -20.31 -6.60
N ALA A 29 -2.74 -19.78 -6.09
CA ALA A 29 -4.07 -20.20 -6.49
C ALA A 29 -4.30 -19.98 -8.00
N LYS A 30 -4.86 -20.99 -8.68
CA LYS A 30 -5.23 -20.86 -10.09
C LYS A 30 -6.43 -19.92 -10.25
N PRO A 31 -6.66 -19.39 -11.47
CA PRO A 31 -7.93 -18.73 -11.76
C PRO A 31 -9.13 -19.64 -11.44
N GLY A 32 -10.08 -19.15 -10.65
CA GLY A 32 -11.20 -19.93 -10.09
C GLY A 32 -10.96 -20.53 -8.70
N GLU A 33 -9.72 -20.49 -8.19
CA GLU A 33 -9.33 -20.90 -6.82
C GLU A 33 -8.99 -19.66 -5.97
N GLU A 34 -9.45 -18.47 -6.36
CA GLU A 34 -9.04 -17.23 -5.70
C GLU A 34 -9.36 -17.24 -4.21
N SER A 35 -8.48 -16.64 -3.41
CA SER A 35 -8.69 -16.45 -1.98
C SER A 35 -10.09 -15.88 -1.71
N THR A 36 -10.85 -16.67 -0.96
CA THR A 36 -12.19 -16.40 -0.47
C THR A 36 -12.12 -15.81 0.94
N ALA A 37 -13.28 -15.41 1.49
CA ALA A 37 -13.38 -15.00 2.89
C ALA A 37 -12.83 -16.06 3.87
N LYS A 38 -12.96 -17.35 3.53
CA LYS A 38 -12.49 -18.45 4.38
C LYS A 38 -10.96 -18.52 4.49
N ASP A 39 -10.25 -18.00 3.50
CA ASP A 39 -8.77 -18.02 3.47
C ASP A 39 -8.16 -16.88 4.29
N LEU A 40 -9.01 -15.97 4.76
CA LEU A 40 -8.64 -15.00 5.79
C LEU A 40 -8.82 -15.55 7.20
N ASN A 41 -9.52 -16.68 7.40
CA ASN A 41 -9.71 -17.28 8.73
C ASN A 41 -8.36 -17.53 9.42
N GLY A 42 -8.12 -16.81 10.51
CA GLY A 42 -6.87 -16.84 11.29
C GLY A 42 -5.81 -15.82 10.86
N LYS A 43 -6.09 -15.00 9.84
CA LYS A 43 -5.24 -13.90 9.33
C LYS A 43 -5.94 -12.55 9.35
N GLU A 44 -7.18 -12.47 9.82
CA GLU A 44 -7.92 -11.22 9.94
C GLU A 44 -7.20 -10.21 10.82
N ALA A 45 -6.59 -10.69 11.90
CA ALA A 45 -5.80 -9.85 12.80
C ALA A 45 -4.63 -9.16 12.07
N ASP A 46 -3.95 -9.85 11.15
CA ASP A 46 -2.82 -9.27 10.41
C ASP A 46 -3.28 -8.30 9.32
N MET A 47 -4.41 -8.58 8.68
CA MET A 47 -5.06 -7.62 7.78
C MET A 47 -5.48 -6.36 8.55
N GLU A 48 -6.14 -6.53 9.70
CA GLU A 48 -6.60 -5.44 10.55
C GLU A 48 -5.44 -4.57 11.05
N LYS A 49 -4.32 -5.17 11.46
CA LYS A 49 -3.09 -4.43 11.77
C LYS A 49 -2.64 -3.57 10.58
N SER A 50 -2.69 -4.11 9.36
CA SER A 50 -2.31 -3.38 8.14
C SER A 50 -3.21 -2.16 7.90
N ILE A 51 -4.52 -2.32 8.11
CA ILE A 51 -5.48 -1.23 8.00
C ILE A 51 -5.29 -0.19 9.10
N ASN A 52 -5.10 -0.60 10.35
CA ASN A 52 -4.86 0.31 11.46
C ASN A 52 -3.56 1.11 11.27
N CYS A 53 -2.54 0.45 10.72
CA CYS A 53 -1.31 1.09 10.30
C CYS A 53 -1.56 2.16 9.22
N ALA A 54 -2.29 1.82 8.15
CA ALA A 54 -2.63 2.77 7.08
C ALA A 54 -3.42 3.97 7.61
N LYS A 55 -4.39 3.75 8.51
CA LYS A 55 -5.14 4.83 9.17
C LYS A 55 -4.25 5.73 10.03
N THR A 56 -3.27 5.16 10.72
CA THR A 56 -2.33 5.92 11.54
C THR A 56 -1.40 6.76 10.68
N VAL A 57 -0.85 6.19 9.60
CA VAL A 57 -0.02 6.92 8.62
C VAL A 57 -0.81 8.06 8.00
N GLU A 58 -2.01 7.78 7.49
CA GLU A 58 -2.91 8.78 6.93
C GLU A 58 -3.19 9.91 7.92
N LYS A 59 -3.58 9.57 9.15
CA LYS A 59 -3.84 10.55 10.20
C LYS A 59 -2.62 11.42 10.46
N ASN A 60 -1.42 10.85 10.52
CA ASN A 60 -0.21 11.62 10.78
C ASN A 60 0.09 12.63 9.66
N PHE A 61 -0.19 12.31 8.39
CA PHE A 61 -0.09 13.30 7.30
C PHE A 61 -1.18 14.37 7.38
N ILE A 62 -2.43 13.99 7.69
CA ILE A 62 -3.55 14.94 7.87
C ILE A 62 -3.27 15.94 8.98
N GLU A 63 -2.72 15.46 10.11
CA GLU A 63 -2.42 16.30 11.27
C GLU A 63 -1.09 17.05 11.15
N GLY A 64 -0.29 16.77 10.11
CA GLY A 64 1.02 17.36 9.87
C GLY A 64 2.13 16.84 10.78
N SER A 65 1.94 15.67 11.42
CA SER A 65 3.03 14.95 12.10
C SER A 65 4.02 14.33 11.11
N PHE A 66 3.54 14.00 9.90
CA PHE A 66 4.38 13.73 8.74
C PHE A 66 4.16 14.82 7.70
N GLU A 67 5.24 15.31 7.12
CA GLU A 67 5.21 16.40 6.16
C GLU A 67 5.38 15.88 4.73
N LEU A 68 4.65 16.51 3.81
CA LEU A 68 4.92 16.46 2.39
C LEU A 68 5.38 17.85 1.95
N ASP A 69 6.22 17.91 0.93
CA ASP A 69 6.65 19.16 0.27
C ASP A 69 5.50 19.89 -0.46
N ARG A 70 4.30 19.31 -0.43
CA ARG A 70 3.10 19.76 -1.11
C ARG A 70 1.87 19.62 -0.21
N ARG A 71 0.86 20.44 -0.48
CA ARG A 71 -0.48 20.28 0.10
C ARG A 71 -1.25 19.22 -0.68
N PHE A 72 -2.14 18.51 0.01
CA PHE A 72 -3.08 17.59 -0.59
C PHE A 72 -4.51 17.94 -0.17
N THR A 73 -5.47 17.60 -1.01
CA THR A 73 -6.91 17.78 -0.80
C THR A 73 -7.69 16.47 -0.91
N GLY A 74 -7.04 15.40 -1.40
CA GLY A 74 -7.62 14.06 -1.49
C GLY A 74 -6.73 13.02 -0.82
N ILE A 75 -7.31 11.86 -0.53
CA ILE A 75 -6.60 10.71 0.02
C ILE A 75 -6.89 9.49 -0.86
N VAL A 76 -5.85 8.77 -1.22
CA VAL A 76 -5.92 7.55 -2.03
C VAL A 76 -5.20 6.44 -1.29
N TRP A 77 -5.92 5.35 -1.04
CA TRP A 77 -5.32 4.08 -0.64
C TRP A 77 -5.12 3.21 -1.87
N ASN A 78 -3.86 2.95 -2.21
CA ASN A 78 -3.49 2.00 -3.25
C ASN A 78 -3.32 0.60 -2.63
N VAL A 79 -4.31 -0.25 -2.81
CA VAL A 79 -4.35 -1.59 -2.22
C VAL A 79 -3.78 -2.61 -3.20
N ILE A 80 -2.64 -3.19 -2.82
CA ILE A 80 -1.97 -4.25 -3.57
C ILE A 80 -2.03 -5.53 -2.75
N SER A 81 -2.66 -6.55 -3.33
CA SER A 81 -2.82 -7.85 -2.69
C SER A 81 -2.94 -8.97 -3.72
N ASP A 82 -2.57 -10.18 -3.31
CA ASP A 82 -2.83 -11.43 -4.03
C ASP A 82 -4.29 -11.88 -3.93
N SER A 83 -5.09 -11.31 -3.00
CA SER A 83 -6.49 -11.67 -2.80
C SER A 83 -7.47 -10.64 -3.36
N PRO A 84 -8.30 -11.01 -4.35
CA PRO A 84 -9.42 -10.16 -4.81
C PRO A 84 -10.48 -9.93 -3.73
N PHE A 85 -10.60 -10.83 -2.75
CA PHE A 85 -11.49 -10.62 -1.61
C PHE A 85 -10.99 -9.49 -0.73
N VAL A 86 -9.71 -9.50 -0.34
CA VAL A 86 -9.09 -8.43 0.46
C VAL A 86 -9.26 -7.07 -0.21
N LYS A 87 -8.98 -6.98 -1.52
CA LYS A 87 -9.14 -5.75 -2.29
C LYS A 87 -10.56 -5.20 -2.19
N ARG A 88 -11.56 -6.05 -2.45
CA ARG A 88 -12.98 -5.66 -2.42
C ARG A 88 -13.47 -5.34 -1.01
N ASP A 89 -13.02 -6.08 0.00
CA ASP A 89 -13.39 -5.85 1.40
C ASP A 89 -12.89 -4.48 1.87
N ILE A 90 -11.63 -4.15 1.59
CA ILE A 90 -11.04 -2.85 1.94
C ILE A 90 -11.73 -1.73 1.14
N GLU A 91 -11.94 -1.92 -0.16
CA GLU A 91 -12.63 -0.92 -1.00
C GLU A 91 -14.06 -0.64 -0.52
N SER A 92 -14.81 -1.69 -0.18
CA SER A 92 -16.19 -1.58 0.31
C SER A 92 -16.27 -0.89 1.68
N LYS A 93 -15.36 -1.21 2.60
CA LYS A 93 -15.40 -0.71 3.98
C LYS A 93 -14.83 0.69 4.14
N TYR A 94 -13.79 1.03 3.38
CA TYR A 94 -13.00 2.25 3.61
C TYR A 94 -13.01 3.21 2.41
N GLY A 95 -13.50 2.78 1.25
CA GLY A 95 -13.72 3.64 0.10
C GLY A 95 -14.90 4.57 0.31
N GLY A 96 -14.71 5.86 -0.02
CA GLY A 96 -15.70 6.91 0.19
C GLY A 96 -15.79 7.44 1.63
N GLU A 97 -15.01 6.88 2.57
CA GLU A 97 -14.99 7.34 3.96
C GLU A 97 -14.53 8.80 4.05
N VAL A 98 -15.26 9.63 4.80
CA VAL A 98 -14.87 11.01 5.08
C VAL A 98 -14.02 11.04 6.34
N VAL A 99 -12.82 11.61 6.23
CA VAL A 99 -11.85 11.75 7.30
C VAL A 99 -11.63 13.23 7.58
N SER A 100 -11.55 13.60 8.86
CA SER A 100 -11.41 15.00 9.27
C SER A 100 -10.14 15.20 10.09
N SER A 101 -9.46 16.31 9.85
CA SER A 101 -8.37 16.81 10.72
C SER A 101 -8.91 17.42 12.00
N SER A 102 -8.04 17.56 13.01
CA SER A 102 -8.30 18.36 14.21
C SER A 102 -8.65 19.83 13.93
N LYS A 103 -8.24 20.35 12.76
CA LYS A 103 -8.51 21.72 12.30
C LYS A 103 -9.81 21.85 11.50
N GLY A 104 -10.58 20.78 11.37
CA GLY A 104 -11.88 20.78 10.68
C GLY A 104 -11.82 20.63 9.16
N GLN A 105 -10.63 20.49 8.56
CA GLN A 105 -10.50 20.13 7.14
C GLN A 105 -10.95 18.68 6.93
N THR A 106 -11.77 18.44 5.91
CA THR A 106 -12.28 17.12 5.54
C THR A 106 -11.66 16.60 4.25
N PHE A 107 -11.53 15.28 4.17
CA PHE A 107 -10.97 14.56 3.03
C PHE A 107 -11.85 13.35 2.75
N THR A 108 -12.03 13.00 1.48
CA THR A 108 -12.70 11.73 1.11
C THR A 108 -11.65 10.73 0.70
N ARG A 109 -11.61 9.58 1.39
CA ARG A 109 -10.72 8.48 1.06
C ARG A 109 -11.23 7.74 -0.17
N ARG A 110 -10.37 7.58 -1.17
CA ARG A 110 -10.61 6.68 -2.31
C ARG A 110 -9.76 5.45 -2.12
N VAL A 111 -10.34 4.27 -2.26
CA VAL A 111 -9.58 3.02 -2.32
C VAL A 111 -9.50 2.60 -3.78
N ILE A 112 -8.29 2.31 -4.24
CA ILE A 112 -8.05 1.81 -5.58
C ILE A 112 -7.22 0.53 -5.50
N SER A 113 -7.49 -0.39 -6.42
CA SER A 113 -6.75 -1.64 -6.52
C SER A 113 -6.60 -2.07 -7.99
N THR A 114 -5.45 -2.68 -8.30
CA THR A 114 -5.21 -3.31 -9.60
C THR A 114 -5.96 -4.64 -9.69
N SER A 115 -6.21 -5.11 -10.91
CA SER A 115 -6.73 -6.46 -11.18
C SER A 115 -5.67 -7.56 -11.01
N SER A 116 -4.40 -7.19 -10.79
CA SER A 116 -3.30 -8.13 -10.59
C SER A 116 -3.62 -9.10 -9.46
N ARG A 117 -3.33 -10.38 -9.67
CA ARG A 117 -3.62 -11.43 -8.70
C ARG A 117 -2.43 -11.71 -7.78
N GLY A 118 -1.58 -10.70 -7.56
CA GLY A 118 -0.30 -10.91 -6.88
C GLY A 118 0.57 -11.86 -7.68
N ALA A 119 0.68 -11.70 -9.00
CA ALA A 119 1.50 -12.59 -9.81
C ALA A 119 2.97 -12.64 -9.34
N HIS A 120 3.45 -11.56 -8.72
CA HIS A 120 4.76 -11.46 -8.08
C HIS A 120 4.92 -12.30 -6.79
N THR A 121 3.83 -12.80 -6.22
CA THR A 121 3.86 -13.64 -5.03
C THR A 121 3.80 -15.14 -5.36
N LYS A 122 3.60 -15.50 -6.65
CA LYS A 122 3.53 -16.88 -7.14
C LYS A 122 4.90 -17.57 -7.05
N THR A 123 4.90 -18.79 -6.53
CA THR A 123 6.02 -19.74 -6.50
C THR A 123 6.16 -20.52 -7.81
N GLN A 124 5.38 -20.20 -8.85
CA GLN A 124 5.42 -20.93 -10.12
C GLN A 124 6.80 -20.86 -10.76
N ALA A 125 7.34 -22.03 -11.12
CA ALA A 125 8.61 -22.16 -11.82
C ALA A 125 8.64 -21.48 -13.21
N LYS A 126 7.48 -21.03 -13.74
CA LYS A 126 7.31 -20.41 -15.06
C LYS A 126 6.16 -19.37 -15.06
N PRO A 127 6.35 -18.16 -14.53
CA PRO A 127 5.35 -17.10 -14.65
C PRO A 127 5.09 -16.79 -16.13
N SER A 128 3.82 -16.51 -16.48
CA SER A 128 3.51 -16.01 -17.84
C SER A 128 4.05 -14.58 -18.02
N VAL A 129 4.19 -14.14 -19.28
CA VAL A 129 4.55 -12.74 -19.57
C VAL A 129 3.51 -11.77 -18.99
N GLN A 130 2.23 -12.18 -18.97
CA GLN A 130 1.16 -11.40 -18.36
C GLN A 130 1.34 -11.31 -16.84
N ASP A 131 1.63 -12.43 -16.16
CA ASP A 131 1.91 -12.46 -14.73
C ASP A 131 3.07 -11.53 -14.38
N PHE A 132 4.15 -11.58 -15.17
CA PHE A 132 5.28 -10.67 -14.98
C PHE A 132 4.90 -9.21 -15.17
N GLY A 133 4.15 -8.88 -16.23
CA GLY A 133 3.69 -7.52 -16.51
C GLY A 133 2.77 -6.95 -15.41
N GLU A 134 1.85 -7.76 -14.91
CA GLU A 134 0.94 -7.39 -13.82
C GLU A 134 1.69 -7.22 -12.49
N GLY A 135 2.65 -8.10 -12.21
CA GLY A 135 3.60 -7.93 -11.12
C GLY A 135 4.31 -6.59 -11.25
N PHE A 136 5.12 -6.41 -12.30
CA PHE A 136 5.90 -5.19 -12.49
C PHE A 136 5.08 -3.91 -12.35
N LEU A 137 3.83 -3.92 -12.81
CA LEU A 137 2.91 -2.81 -12.64
C LEU A 137 2.55 -2.54 -11.16
N ASP A 138 2.19 -3.56 -10.39
CA ASP A 138 1.98 -3.39 -8.94
C ASP A 138 3.24 -2.82 -8.27
N TRP A 139 4.41 -3.35 -8.61
CA TRP A 139 5.69 -2.87 -8.08
C TRP A 139 5.93 -1.40 -8.42
N TYR A 140 5.66 -1.02 -9.66
CA TYR A 140 5.77 0.35 -10.14
C TYR A 140 4.87 1.29 -9.34
N LEU A 141 3.60 0.89 -9.11
CA LEU A 141 2.59 1.68 -8.39
C LEU A 141 2.91 1.86 -6.90
N ILE A 142 3.55 0.88 -6.25
CA ILE A 142 4.08 1.05 -4.88
C ILE A 142 5.01 2.27 -4.84
N GLY A 143 5.92 2.38 -5.80
CA GLY A 143 6.87 3.50 -5.88
C GLY A 143 6.24 4.85 -6.25
N GLU A 144 4.97 4.91 -6.66
CA GLU A 144 4.28 6.18 -6.90
C GLU A 144 3.56 6.70 -5.64
N SER A 145 3.69 6.01 -4.50
CA SER A 145 3.02 6.37 -3.25
C SER A 145 3.85 7.32 -2.39
N ASP A 146 3.19 8.08 -1.50
CA ASP A 146 3.86 8.90 -0.50
C ASP A 146 4.35 8.08 0.69
N ALA A 147 3.62 7.01 1.02
CA ALA A 147 3.96 6.08 2.09
C ALA A 147 3.53 4.65 1.75
N VAL A 148 4.26 3.66 2.30
CA VAL A 148 4.00 2.24 2.05
C VAL A 148 3.83 1.49 3.36
N VAL A 149 2.69 0.83 3.53
CA VAL A 149 2.44 -0.11 4.61
C VAL A 149 2.76 -1.52 4.11
N SER A 150 3.72 -2.18 4.75
CA SER A 150 4.16 -3.54 4.38
C SER A 150 4.66 -4.31 5.59
N HIS A 151 4.35 -5.61 5.67
CA HIS A 151 4.85 -6.49 6.73
C HIS A 151 6.33 -6.84 6.56
N LYS A 152 6.96 -7.26 7.67
CA LYS A 152 8.33 -7.78 7.68
C LYS A 152 8.41 -9.08 6.88
N GLY A 153 9.45 -9.24 6.07
CA GLY A 153 9.67 -10.42 5.23
C GLY A 153 8.97 -10.39 3.88
N TRP A 154 8.14 -9.37 3.61
CA TRP A 154 7.52 -9.18 2.30
C TRP A 154 8.36 -8.22 1.46
N SER A 155 9.39 -8.78 0.82
CA SER A 155 10.38 -8.02 0.04
C SER A 155 9.78 -7.17 -1.07
N TYR A 156 8.66 -7.58 -1.65
CA TYR A 156 8.06 -6.87 -2.78
C TYR A 156 7.56 -5.46 -2.46
N GLY A 157 6.88 -5.28 -1.31
CA GLY A 157 6.47 -3.96 -0.83
C GLY A 157 7.67 -3.07 -0.55
N ILE A 158 8.72 -3.66 0.03
CA ILE A 158 9.97 -2.98 0.34
C ILE A 158 10.68 -2.53 -0.93
N THR A 159 10.88 -3.42 -1.91
CA THR A 159 11.60 -3.07 -3.14
C THR A 159 10.83 -2.08 -4.00
N GLY A 160 9.49 -2.13 -3.99
CA GLY A 160 8.65 -1.14 -4.66
C GLY A 160 8.84 0.26 -4.07
N ALA A 161 8.88 0.35 -2.73
CA ALA A 161 9.15 1.59 -2.00
C ALA A 161 10.58 2.10 -2.23
N LEU A 162 11.56 1.20 -2.25
CA LEU A 162 12.98 1.51 -2.45
C LEU A 162 13.24 2.22 -3.79
N ARG A 163 12.46 1.90 -4.84
CA ARG A 163 12.62 2.48 -6.18
C ARG A 163 12.60 4.01 -6.20
N THR A 164 11.85 4.62 -5.28
CA THR A 164 11.59 6.06 -5.24
C THR A 164 11.68 6.62 -3.82
N ALA A 165 12.48 5.96 -2.97
CA ALA A 165 12.79 6.43 -1.62
C ALA A 165 11.57 6.67 -0.70
N ARG A 166 10.58 5.76 -0.74
CA ARG A 166 9.34 5.92 0.06
C ARG A 166 9.48 5.37 1.47
N PRO A 167 8.97 6.08 2.51
CA PRO A 167 8.97 5.57 3.86
C PRO A 167 8.10 4.32 3.98
N ILE A 168 8.62 3.31 4.67
CA ILE A 168 7.92 2.05 4.92
C ILE A 168 7.49 1.99 6.38
N PHE A 169 6.21 1.69 6.59
CA PHE A 169 5.60 1.50 7.90
C PHE A 169 5.21 0.04 8.09
N ARG A 170 5.60 -0.55 9.23
CA ARG A 170 5.28 -1.95 9.53
C ARG A 170 4.12 -2.03 10.50
N PRO A 171 3.09 -2.84 10.21
CA PRO A 171 1.92 -2.95 11.09
C PRO A 171 2.22 -3.35 12.54
N ASP A 172 3.27 -4.14 12.78
CA ASP A 172 3.64 -4.58 14.14
C ASP A 172 4.38 -3.51 14.98
N SER A 173 4.82 -2.39 14.38
CA SER A 173 5.53 -1.30 15.07
C SER A 173 4.62 -0.14 15.49
N GLY A 174 3.31 -0.27 15.28
CA GLY A 174 2.31 0.76 15.60
C GLY A 174 2.31 1.96 14.65
N CYS A 175 3.18 1.98 13.63
CA CYS A 175 3.16 2.93 12.49
C CYS A 175 3.20 4.41 12.85
N ARG A 176 3.71 4.74 14.03
CA ARG A 176 3.90 6.14 14.48
C ARG A 176 5.16 6.78 13.91
N LYS A 177 6.09 5.96 13.42
CA LYS A 177 7.30 6.37 12.69
C LYS A 177 7.59 5.36 11.57
N PRO A 178 8.28 5.75 10.50
CA PRO A 178 8.77 4.80 9.51
C PRO A 178 9.72 3.79 10.15
N ASP A 179 9.58 2.52 9.80
CA ASP A 179 10.52 1.46 10.17
C ASP A 179 11.76 1.47 9.28
N LEU A 180 11.60 1.94 8.04
CA LEU A 180 12.67 2.13 7.08
C LEU A 180 12.44 3.48 6.42
N LEU A 181 13.38 4.39 6.64
CA LEU A 181 13.58 5.56 5.79
C LEU A 181 14.53 5.13 4.68
N VAL A 182 14.06 5.24 3.45
CA VAL A 182 14.90 4.97 2.30
C VAL A 182 15.49 6.30 1.89
N HIS A 183 16.73 6.57 2.27
CA HIS A 183 17.47 7.68 1.70
C HIS A 183 17.96 7.28 0.31
N GLU A 184 17.78 8.15 -0.69
CA GLU A 184 18.62 8.06 -1.89
C GLU A 184 20.07 8.12 -1.42
N GLY A 185 20.86 7.11 -1.80
CA GLY A 185 22.19 6.92 -1.24
C GLY A 185 23.13 8.07 -1.57
N ASP A 186 23.26 9.02 -0.65
CA ASP A 186 24.36 9.99 -0.64
C ASP A 186 25.66 9.39 -0.08
N GLY A 187 25.68 8.08 0.21
CA GLY A 187 26.87 7.37 0.68
C GLY A 187 27.40 7.89 2.02
N LYS A 188 26.55 8.53 2.83
CA LYS A 188 26.88 8.90 4.20
C LYS A 188 26.14 7.97 5.13
N ASP A 189 26.92 7.10 5.77
CA ASP A 189 26.49 6.23 6.85
C ASP A 189 25.77 7.06 7.92
N GLU A 190 24.46 6.85 8.07
CA GLU A 190 23.68 7.43 9.16
C GLU A 190 23.91 6.61 10.44
N GLU A 191 25.05 6.86 11.07
CA GLU A 191 25.12 6.87 12.52
C GLU A 191 24.46 8.17 13.00
N GLN A 192 23.13 8.16 13.16
CA GLN A 192 22.33 8.95 14.10
C GLN A 192 20.88 9.06 13.63
N ILE A 193 19.99 8.27 14.25
CA ILE A 193 18.60 8.68 14.46
C ILE A 193 18.30 8.47 15.95
N LEU A 194 18.31 9.57 16.70
CA LEU A 194 17.71 9.71 18.03
C LEU A 194 16.18 9.79 17.90
#